data_AF-A0A0R1WXX2-F1
#
_entry.id   AF-A0A0R1WXX2-F1
#
_cell.length_a   1.000
_cell.length_b   1.000
_cell.length_c   1.000
_cell.angle_alpha   90.00
_cell.angle_beta   90.00
_cell.angle_gamma   90.00
#
_symmetry.space_group_name_H-M   'P 1'
#
loop_
_entity.id
_entity.type
_entity.pdbx_description
1 polymer ?
#
loop_
_entity_poly.entity_id
_entity_poly.type
_entity_poly.pdbx_seq_one_letter_code
_entity_poly.pdbx_strand_id
1 'polypeptide(L)'
;MQGHAGAGEYGFDIVCSAVSVLSINTINSLEQLLHVKPHIISNEKNGGLLKVTLNENDILNPEVKLLMDSFKLGLTDIEKNYGEYIKIKDR
;
A
#
# COMPACT_ATOMS: atom_id res chain seq x y z
N MET A 1 13.82 -16.24 -11.89
CA MET A 1 14.56 -15.70 -10.72
C MET A 1 14.92 -16.91 -9.85
N GLN A 2 16.17 -17.06 -9.43
CA GLN A 2 16.61 -18.08 -8.45
C GLN A 2 17.36 -17.33 -7.34
N GLY A 3 17.13 -17.67 -6.07
CA GLY A 3 17.80 -17.05 -4.92
C GLY A 3 17.00 -16.00 -4.10
N HIS A 4 15.67 -15.94 -4.21
CA HIS A 4 14.82 -15.11 -3.31
C HIS A 4 14.37 -15.83 -2.03
N ALA A 5 14.83 -17.06 -1.81
CA ALA A 5 14.51 -17.85 -0.65
C ALA A 5 15.77 -18.12 0.18
N GLY A 6 15.96 -17.30 1.21
CA GLY A 6 16.89 -17.53 2.31
C GLY A 6 16.19 -17.09 3.59
N ALA A 7 15.60 -18.05 4.31
CA ALA A 7 14.83 -17.80 5.51
C ALA A 7 15.75 -17.83 6.75
N GLY A 8 15.91 -16.68 7.40
CA GLY A 8 16.14 -16.62 8.84
C GLY A 8 14.80 -16.41 9.57
N GLU A 9 14.77 -16.45 10.91
CA GLU A 9 13.60 -16.05 11.70
C GLU A 9 13.32 -14.55 11.54
N TYR A 10 12.72 -14.12 10.44
CA TYR A 10 12.58 -12.71 10.07
C TYR A 10 11.56 -12.56 8.92
N GLY A 11 10.32 -12.18 9.22
CA GLY A 11 9.24 -12.01 8.23
C GLY A 11 8.59 -10.62 8.22
N PHE A 12 8.62 -9.92 9.35
CA PHE A 12 7.95 -8.64 9.54
C PHE A 12 8.54 -7.53 8.67
N ASP A 13 9.87 -7.40 8.60
CA ASP A 13 10.54 -6.35 7.81
C ASP A 13 10.29 -6.50 6.30
N ILE A 14 10.14 -7.74 5.82
CA ILE A 14 9.80 -8.04 4.43
C ILE A 14 8.38 -7.57 4.12
N VAL A 15 7.43 -7.86 5.01
CA VAL A 15 6.03 -7.41 4.87
C VAL A 15 5.94 -5.89 4.96
N CYS A 16 6.59 -5.26 5.93
CA CYS A 16 6.64 -3.80 6.07
C CYS A 16 7.22 -3.13 4.82
N SER A 17 8.30 -3.69 4.26
CA SER A 17 8.90 -3.19 3.02
C SER A 17 7.93 -3.31 1.84
N ALA A 18 7.26 -4.46 1.69
CA ALA A 18 6.29 -4.68 0.62
C ALA A 18 5.08 -3.72 0.71
N VAL A 19 4.52 -3.54 1.92
CA VAL A 19 3.41 -2.61 2.16
C VAL A 19 3.84 -1.16 1.89
N SER A 20 5.05 -0.78 2.31
CA SER A 20 5.60 0.56 2.10
C SER A 20 5.76 0.87 0.61
N VAL A 21 6.36 -0.05 -0.15
CA VAL A 21 6.53 0.09 -1.60
C VAL A 21 5.18 0.22 -2.29
N LEU A 22 4.21 -0.65 -1.98
CA LEU A 22 2.86 -0.56 -2.57
C LEU A 22 2.17 0.76 -2.25
N SER A 23 2.25 1.21 -1.00
CA SER A 23 1.58 2.43 -0.54
C SER A 23 2.18 3.68 -1.20
N ILE A 24 3.51 3.80 -1.16
CA ILE A 24 4.24 4.95 -1.72
C ILE A 24 4.10 4.96 -3.24
N ASN A 25 4.20 3.81 -3.91
CA ASN A 25 4.03 3.76 -5.37
C ASN A 25 2.60 4.11 -5.78
N THR A 26 1.59 3.74 -5.00
CA THR A 26 0.19 4.12 -5.26
C THR A 26 0.03 5.65 -5.16
N ILE A 27 0.57 6.27 -4.11
CA ILE A 27 0.57 7.74 -3.95
C ILE A 27 1.28 8.40 -5.14
N ASN A 28 2.49 7.96 -5.48
CA ASN A 28 3.25 8.51 -6.61
C ASN A 28 2.50 8.35 -7.93
N SER A 29 1.81 7.22 -8.14
CA SER A 29 1.03 6.98 -9.36
C SER A 29 -0.18 7.89 -9.45
N LEU A 30 -0.88 8.12 -8.33
CA LEU A 30 -1.98 9.09 -8.24
C LEU A 30 -1.50 10.51 -8.59
N GLU A 31 -0.36 10.92 -8.03
CA GLU A 31 0.19 12.26 -8.26
C GLU A 31 0.77 12.45 -9.67
N GLN A 32 1.60 11.52 -10.13
CA GLN A 32 2.38 11.71 -11.36
C GLN A 32 1.66 11.27 -12.63
N LEU A 33 0.81 10.25 -12.55
CA LEU A 33 0.09 9.75 -13.73
C LEU A 33 -1.27 10.43 -13.86
N LEU A 34 -1.97 10.59 -12.73
CA LEU A 34 -3.36 11.07 -12.72
C LEU A 34 -3.50 12.53 -12.29
N HIS A 35 -2.39 13.19 -11.90
CA HIS A 35 -2.36 14.58 -11.44
C HIS A 35 -3.29 14.87 -10.25
N VAL A 36 -3.62 13.82 -9.48
CA VAL A 36 -4.43 13.90 -8.26
C VAL A 36 -3.57 14.38 -7.11
N LYS A 37 -4.12 15.23 -6.24
CA LYS A 37 -3.43 15.75 -5.05
C LYS A 37 -4.10 15.22 -3.78
N PRO A 38 -3.75 14.01 -3.32
CA PRO A 38 -4.31 13.48 -2.10
C PRO A 38 -3.84 14.28 -0.88
N HIS A 39 -4.69 14.32 0.15
CA HIS A 39 -4.27 14.80 1.46
C HIS A 39 -3.57 13.68 2.23
N ILE A 40 -2.28 13.85 2.53
CA ILE A 40 -1.43 12.84 3.16
C ILE A 40 -1.10 13.25 4.60
N ILE A 41 -1.27 12.33 5.54
CA ILE A 41 -0.76 12.43 6.91
C ILE A 41 0.21 11.27 7.12
N SER A 42 1.46 11.57 7.46
CA SER A 42 2.47 10.57 7.81
C SER A 42 3.09 10.85 9.18
N ASN A 43 3.43 9.77 9.90
CA ASN A 43 4.19 9.83 11.14
C ASN A 43 4.98 8.54 11.31
N GLU A 44 6.31 8.61 11.42
CA GLU A 44 7.16 7.42 11.53
C GLU A 44 7.29 6.89 12.97
N LYS A 45 6.74 7.59 13.96
CA LYS A 45 6.77 7.17 15.38
C LYS A 45 5.77 6.04 15.65
N ASN A 46 6.02 5.27 16.71
CA ASN A 46 5.12 4.23 17.23
C ASN A 46 4.64 3.20 16.19
N GLY A 47 5.54 2.74 15.32
CA GLY A 47 5.21 1.72 14.29
C GLY A 47 4.72 2.28 12.96
N GLY A 48 4.69 3.61 12.80
CA GLY A 48 4.37 4.24 11.53
C GLY A 48 2.86 4.46 11.30
N LEU A 49 2.52 5.59 10.71
CA LEU A 49 1.19 5.92 10.21
C LEU A 49 1.36 6.54 8.83
N LEU A 50 0.57 6.05 7.88
CA LEU A 50 0.34 6.68 6.59
C LEU A 50 -1.16 6.69 6.34
N LYS A 51 -1.74 7.88 6.22
CA LYS A 51 -3.15 8.07 5.88
C LYS A 51 -3.24 8.94 4.64
N VAL A 52 -3.99 8.46 3.67
CA VAL A 52 -4.23 9.14 2.39
C VAL A 52 -5.74 9.36 2.26
N THR A 53 -6.13 10.59 1.97
CA THR A 53 -7.54 10.95 1.70
C THR A 53 -7.63 11.59 0.32
N LEU A 54 -8.54 11.09 -0.51
CA LEU A 54 -8.85 11.63 -1.84
C LEU A 54 -10.04 12.58 -1.76
N ASN A 55 -10.12 13.55 -2.67
CA ASN A 55 -11.30 14.42 -2.76
C ASN A 55 -12.45 13.65 -3.42
N GLU A 56 -13.70 14.08 -3.17
CA GLU A 56 -14.89 13.42 -3.71
C GLU A 56 -14.86 13.28 -5.23
N ASN A 57 -14.40 14.31 -5.95
CA ASN A 57 -14.27 14.29 -7.40
C ASN A 57 -13.20 13.31 -7.90
N ASP A 58 -12.11 13.12 -7.16
CA ASP A 58 -11.02 12.22 -7.55
C ASP A 58 -11.47 10.76 -7.43
N ILE A 59 -12.33 10.44 -6.46
CA ILE A 59 -12.87 9.09 -6.23
C ILE A 59 -13.78 8.65 -7.39
N LEU A 60 -14.39 9.61 -8.11
CA LEU A 60 -15.20 9.32 -9.29
C LEU A 60 -14.37 9.01 -10.54
N ASN A 61 -13.06 9.28 -10.53
CA ASN A 61 -12.18 8.97 -11.65
C ASN A 61 -11.93 7.45 -11.77
N PRO A 62 -12.29 6.80 -12.89
CA PRO A 62 -12.08 5.37 -13.09
C PRO A 62 -10.60 4.94 -12.99
N GLU A 63 -9.66 5.78 -13.38
CA GLU A 63 -8.22 5.48 -13.30
C GLU A 63 -7.71 5.50 -11.86
N VAL A 64 -8.23 6.43 -11.04
CA VAL A 64 -7.98 6.46 -9.59
C VAL A 64 -8.51 5.18 -8.96
N LYS A 65 -9.74 4.79 -9.30
CA LYS A 65 -10.34 3.55 -8.82
C LYS A 65 -9.49 2.33 -9.22
N LEU A 66 -9.01 2.27 -10.46
CA LEU A 66 -8.15 1.19 -10.93
C LEU A 66 -6.85 1.09 -10.12
N LEU A 67 -6.18 2.21 -9.85
CA LEU A 67 -4.98 2.21 -9.00
C LEU A 67 -5.29 1.78 -7.57
N MET A 68 -6.44 2.19 -7.02
CA MET A 68 -6.84 1.77 -5.67
C MET A 68 -7.22 0.29 -5.60
N ASP A 69 -7.90 -0.23 -6.62
CA ASP A 69 -8.23 -1.65 -6.74
C ASP A 69 -6.94 -2.49 -6.87
N SER A 70 -5.94 -1.99 -7.63
CA SER A 70 -4.62 -2.61 -7.73
C SER A 70 -3.86 -2.62 -6.41
N PHE A 71 -3.87 -1.50 -5.67
CA PHE A 71 -3.29 -1.42 -4.32
C PHE A 71 -3.95 -2.42 -3.36
N LYS A 72 -5.29 -2.46 -3.34
CA LYS A 72 -6.05 -3.40 -2.51
C LYS A 72 -5.73 -4.84 -2.88
N LEU A 73 -5.71 -5.18 -4.17
CA LEU A 73 -5.33 -6.51 -4.65
C LEU A 73 -3.94 -6.91 -4.13
N GLY A 74 -2.94 -6.05 -4.27
CA GLY A 74 -1.57 -6.30 -3.80
C GLY A 74 -1.50 -6.52 -2.29
N LEU A 75 -2.18 -5.69 -1.49
CA LEU A 75 -2.25 -5.89 -0.05
C LEU A 75 -2.94 -7.21 0.31
N THR A 76 -4.08 -7.51 -0.31
CA THR A 76 -4.83 -8.76 -0.06
C THR A 76 -3.99 -9.99 -0.38
N ASP A 77 -3.16 -9.96 -1.42
CA ASP A 77 -2.27 -11.06 -1.74
C ASP A 77 -1.11 -11.20 -0.75
N ILE A 78 -0.59 -10.08 -0.19
CA ILE A 78 0.36 -10.13 0.94
C ILE A 78 -0.32 -10.76 2.16
N GLU A 79 -1.54 -10.34 2.52
CA GLU A 79 -2.28 -10.87 3.67
C GLU A 79 -2.55 -12.38 3.55
N LYS A 80 -2.86 -12.90 2.36
CA LYS A 80 -3.05 -14.35 2.16
C LYS A 80 -1.81 -15.16 2.53
N ASN A 81 -0.61 -14.63 2.24
CA ASN A 81 0.65 -15.34 2.46
C ASN A 81 1.29 -15.02 3.83
N TYR A 82 0.99 -13.85 4.39
CA TYR A 82 1.66 -13.28 5.56
C TYR A 82 0.68 -12.71 6.61
N GLY A 83 -0.53 -13.25 6.69
CA GLY A 83 -1.64 -12.72 7.49
C GLY A 83 -1.43 -12.72 9.02
N GLU A 84 -0.32 -13.27 9.50
CA GLU A 84 0.17 -13.12 10.88
C GLU A 84 0.76 -11.72 11.13
N TYR A 85 1.26 -11.04 10.08
CA TYR A 85 1.94 -9.75 10.16
C TYR A 85 1.10 -8.56 9.67
N ILE A 86 0.06 -8.81 8.87
CA ILE A 86 -0.81 -7.77 8.30
C ILE A 86 -2.28 -8.17 8.41
N LYS A 87 -3.13 -7.19 8.65
CA LYS A 87 -4.60 -7.32 8.59
C LYS A 87 -5.21 -6.18 7.79
N ILE A 88 -6.05 -6.52 6.82
CA ILE A 88 -6.80 -5.54 6.02
C ILE A 88 -8.23 -5.48 6.54
N LYS A 89 -8.74 -4.26 6.69
CA LYS A 89 -10.13 -4.02 7.09
C LYS A 89 -10.77 -3.12 6.04
N ASP A 90 -11.83 -3.63 5.42
CA ASP A 90 -12.73 -2.80 4.64
C ASP A 90 -13.59 -1.99 5.61
N ARG A 91 -13.65 -0.67 5.36
CA ARG A 91 -14.39 0.28 6.18
C ARG A 91 -15.46 0.98 5.36
#